data_AF-A0A1W0X645-F1
#
_entry.id   AF-A0A1W0X645-F1
#
_cell.length_a   1.000
_cell.length_b   1.000
_cell.length_c   1.000
_cell.angle_alpha   90.00
_cell.angle_beta   90.00
_cell.angle_gamma   90.00
#
_symmetry.space_group_name_H-M   'P 1'
#
loop_
_entity.id
_entity.type
_entity.pdbx_description
1 polymer ?
#
loop_
_entity_poly.entity_id
_entity_poly.type
_entity_poly.pdbx_seq_one_letter_code
_entity_poly.pdbx_strand_id
1 'polypeptide(L)'
;MIFMHRDAIPGPKDNKVTVEAELLKLLAYFAALIFCFYGFWFINITNRNPSHYRITFSHTDNYLLNNRRFKNNGPKIIKVEACLETLTALEVAESVCGHLPPEMNGTRYLLKPLRNLSIAFIGDSRIRDVFHYFRCMLRGHPFRATQFFHDDIYKSLRRNLTLSFYWSPFPNAVLTRLASKWKFAVMDPPQYAIMQFGAWSVMKLSLGLDSFSKYSEGVRSAAIIFGETQNQTLPIWMQTLPGNPFTNRADSWVKHANNSEEIERYGREMRRIAEKEEQIVWTTAHDIGLRDVLMYRDHIHPGTTLIQKFACQLLSFIGSKKQPISRNLL
;
A
#
# COMPACT_ATOMS: atom_id res chain seq x y z
N MET A 1 17.34 -48.73 48.56
CA MET A 1 16.70 -47.87 49.57
C MET A 1 16.83 -46.44 49.07
N ILE A 2 15.69 -45.77 48.94
CA ILE A 2 15.49 -44.49 48.25
C ILE A 2 15.68 -43.36 49.25
N PHE A 3 16.41 -42.30 48.86
CA PHE A 3 16.16 -40.94 49.34
C PHE A 3 16.30 -39.97 48.17
N MET A 4 15.16 -39.41 47.74
CA MET A 4 15.08 -38.29 46.80
C MET A 4 15.26 -36.99 47.57
N HIS A 5 16.20 -36.15 47.13
CA HIS A 5 16.29 -34.75 47.52
C HIS A 5 15.23 -33.95 46.74
N ARG A 6 14.39 -33.19 47.47
CA ARG A 6 13.51 -32.16 46.90
C ARG A 6 14.34 -30.89 46.69
N ASP A 7 14.47 -30.45 45.43
CA ASP A 7 14.83 -29.08 45.11
C ASP A 7 13.58 -28.22 44.97
N ALA A 8 13.67 -27.01 45.52
CA ALA A 8 12.60 -26.04 45.66
C ALA A 8 12.25 -25.37 44.31
N ILE A 9 10.95 -25.20 44.08
CA ILE A 9 10.40 -24.40 42.98
C ILE A 9 10.53 -22.91 43.34
N PRO A 10 11.17 -22.05 42.51
CA PRO A 10 11.06 -20.62 42.69
C PRO A 10 9.68 -20.13 42.20
N GLY A 11 8.94 -19.48 43.08
CA GLY A 11 7.66 -18.83 42.76
C GLY A 11 7.84 -17.60 41.85
N PRO A 12 6.76 -17.11 41.19
CA PRO A 12 6.83 -16.00 40.26
C PRO A 12 7.01 -14.68 41.02
N LYS A 13 8.17 -14.04 40.86
CA LYS A 13 8.39 -12.64 41.24
C LYS A 13 8.26 -11.74 39.99
N ASP A 14 7.44 -10.71 40.15
CA ASP A 14 7.46 -9.41 39.46
C ASP A 14 7.23 -9.34 37.93
N ASN A 15 5.97 -9.53 37.53
CA ASN A 15 5.46 -9.15 36.19
C ASN A 15 4.85 -7.73 36.12
N LYS A 16 4.85 -6.95 37.20
CA LYS A 16 4.26 -5.59 37.19
C LYS A 16 5.20 -4.53 36.63
N VAL A 17 6.52 -4.67 36.82
CA VAL A 17 7.52 -3.67 36.42
C VAL A 17 7.71 -3.60 34.91
N THR A 18 7.47 -4.71 34.19
CA THR A 18 7.63 -4.80 32.74
C THR A 18 6.48 -4.15 31.95
N VAL A 19 5.24 -4.23 32.46
CA VAL A 19 4.08 -3.63 31.78
C VAL A 19 4.11 -2.10 31.86
N GLU A 20 4.50 -1.54 33.01
CA GLU A 20 4.63 -0.10 33.17
C GLU A 20 5.76 0.48 32.30
N ALA A 21 6.89 -0.22 32.18
CA ALA A 21 8.00 0.19 31.33
C ALA A 21 7.65 0.19 29.83
N GLU A 22 6.93 -0.82 29.35
CA GLU A 22 6.50 -0.89 27.95
C GLU A 22 5.39 0.13 27.64
N LEU A 23 4.49 0.40 28.58
CA LEU A 23 3.49 1.47 28.44
C LEU A 23 4.13 2.85 28.39
N LEU A 24 5.16 3.11 29.22
CA LEU A 24 5.94 4.35 29.21
C LEU A 24 6.69 4.56 27.90
N LYS A 25 7.27 3.50 27.31
CA LYS A 25 7.90 3.57 25.98
C LYS A 25 6.89 3.90 24.88
N LEU A 26 5.72 3.27 24.93
CA LEU A 26 4.65 3.52 23.95
C LEU A 26 4.13 4.96 24.06
N LEU A 27 3.94 5.46 25.29
CA LEU A 27 3.50 6.84 25.54
C LEU A 27 4.56 7.88 25.15
N ALA A 28 5.85 7.61 25.39
CA ALA A 28 6.94 8.46 24.94
C ALA A 28 7.02 8.53 23.40
N TYR A 29 6.77 7.40 22.73
CA TYR A 29 6.69 7.34 21.26
C TYR A 29 5.52 8.17 20.70
N PHE A 30 4.33 8.05 21.30
CA PHE A 30 3.17 8.87 20.89
C PHE A 30 3.35 10.36 21.19
N ALA A 31 3.97 10.71 22.33
CA ALA A 31 4.26 12.10 22.66
C ALA A 31 5.27 12.73 21.68
N ALA A 32 6.31 11.98 21.30
CA ALA A 32 7.27 12.42 20.29
C ALA A 32 6.63 12.63 18.91
N LEU A 33 5.71 11.74 18.50
CA LEU A 33 4.94 11.88 17.27
C LEU A 33 4.05 13.12 17.27
N ILE A 34 3.31 13.37 18.35
CA ILE A 34 2.43 14.54 18.45
C ILE A 34 3.25 15.84 18.41
N PHE A 35 4.38 15.88 19.10
CA PHE A 35 5.27 17.04 19.15
C PHE A 35 5.89 17.38 17.79
N CYS A 36 6.24 16.38 16.97
CA CYS A 36 6.86 16.59 15.67
C CYS A 36 5.91 17.19 14.61
N PHE A 37 4.59 17.04 14.77
CA PHE A 37 3.64 17.34 13.69
C PHE A 37 2.58 18.41 14.02
N TYR A 38 2.27 18.68 15.29
CA TYR A 38 1.10 19.52 15.65
C TYR A 38 1.35 20.60 16.72
N GLY A 39 2.61 20.93 17.02
CA GLY A 39 2.96 21.96 18.00
C GLY A 39 2.82 21.51 19.46
N PHE A 40 2.93 22.44 20.42
CA PHE A 40 2.96 22.13 21.85
C PHE A 40 1.59 21.65 22.37
N TRP A 41 1.55 20.43 22.88
CA TRP A 41 0.42 19.87 23.63
C TRP A 41 0.86 19.53 25.04
N PHE A 42 0.01 19.81 26.02
CA PHE A 42 0.20 19.32 27.39
C PHE A 42 -0.51 17.98 27.54
N ILE A 43 0.26 16.95 27.89
CA ILE A 43 -0.26 15.64 28.25
C ILE A 43 -0.33 15.58 29.76
N ASN A 44 -1.55 15.50 30.31
CA ASN A 44 -1.74 15.28 31.73
C ASN A 44 -2.21 13.84 31.97
N ILE A 45 -1.38 13.08 32.67
CA ILE A 45 -1.67 11.70 33.08
C ILE A 45 -2.01 11.75 34.56
N THR A 46 -3.27 11.48 34.87
CA THR A 46 -3.71 11.38 36.27
C THR A 46 -3.92 9.91 36.63
N ASN A 47 -3.21 9.47 37.65
CA ASN A 47 -3.38 8.14 38.24
C ASN A 47 -4.42 8.25 39.35
N ARG A 48 -5.61 7.66 39.15
CA ARG A 48 -6.64 7.55 40.19
C ARG A 48 -6.64 6.18 40.88
N ASN A 49 -6.07 5.15 40.26
CA ASN A 49 -5.90 3.80 40.82
C ASN A 49 -4.88 3.02 39.95
N PRO A 50 -4.00 2.15 40.50
CA PRO A 50 -3.05 1.33 39.75
C PRO A 50 -3.60 0.44 38.60
N SER A 51 -4.91 0.39 38.39
CA SER A 51 -5.54 -0.29 37.26
C SER A 51 -6.17 0.64 36.21
N HIS A 52 -6.20 1.96 36.42
CA HIS A 52 -6.88 2.91 35.54
C HIS A 52 -6.12 4.25 35.43
N TYR A 53 -5.56 4.49 34.24
CA TYR A 53 -4.98 5.76 33.86
C TYR A 53 -5.98 6.58 33.06
N ARG A 54 -6.13 7.87 33.41
CA ARG A 54 -6.83 8.83 32.56
C ARG A 54 -5.78 9.73 31.90
N ILE A 55 -5.73 9.67 30.58
CA ILE A 55 -4.89 10.54 29.75
C ILE A 55 -5.78 11.62 29.17
N THR A 56 -5.40 12.87 29.39
CA THR A 56 -6.10 14.05 28.86
C THR A 56 -5.12 14.90 28.07
N PHE A 57 -5.54 15.28 26.87
CA PHE A 57 -4.81 16.17 25.98
C PHE A 57 -5.48 17.55 26.03
N SER A 58 -4.71 18.59 26.27
CA SER A 58 -5.17 19.97 26.21
C SER A 58 -4.26 20.79 25.31
N HIS A 59 -4.87 21.52 24.38
CA HIS A 59 -4.20 22.49 23.52
C HIS A 59 -4.35 23.88 24.13
N THR A 60 -3.27 24.66 24.17
CA THR A 60 -3.35 26.09 24.49
C THR A 60 -3.25 26.88 23.19
N ASP A 61 -4.40 27.35 22.70
CA ASP A 61 -4.46 28.33 21.63
C ASP A 61 -4.01 29.70 22.19
N ASN A 62 -2.77 30.08 21.94
CA ASN A 62 -2.34 31.47 22.05
C ASN A 62 -2.06 31.98 20.64
N TYR A 63 -3.05 32.59 19.99
CA TYR A 63 -2.92 33.81 19.18
C TYR A 63 -4.31 34.28 18.67
N LEU A 64 -4.76 35.40 19.25
CA LEU A 64 -5.61 36.49 18.71
C LEU A 64 -6.80 36.18 17.78
N LEU A 65 -7.99 36.23 18.39
CA LEU A 65 -9.27 36.82 17.96
C LEU A 65 -9.44 37.25 16.48
N ASN A 66 -10.40 36.61 15.78
CA ASN A 66 -11.45 37.36 15.11
C ASN A 66 -12.77 36.58 14.97
N ASN A 67 -13.86 37.29 15.23
CA ASN A 67 -15.20 36.79 15.50
C ASN A 67 -15.87 36.02 14.34
N ARG A 68 -16.20 34.73 14.54
CA ARG A 68 -17.44 34.11 13.99
C ARG A 68 -18.00 33.09 14.97
N ARG A 69 -19.26 33.30 15.37
CA ARG A 69 -20.06 32.38 16.20
C ARG A 69 -20.21 31.02 15.49
N PHE A 70 -19.55 29.99 15.99
CA PHE A 70 -19.90 28.61 15.66
C PHE A 70 -21.10 28.19 16.52
N LYS A 71 -22.17 27.72 15.86
CA LYS A 71 -23.31 27.08 16.52
C LYS A 71 -22.86 25.71 17.05
N ASN A 72 -23.11 25.49 18.34
CA ASN A 72 -22.94 24.20 19.02
C ASN A 72 -23.77 23.12 18.32
N ASN A 73 -23.12 22.29 17.51
CA ASN A 73 -23.61 20.96 17.19
C ASN A 73 -22.89 20.00 18.15
N GLY A 74 -23.65 19.22 18.90
CA GLY A 74 -23.13 18.24 19.85
C GLY A 74 -22.12 17.26 19.23
N PRO A 75 -21.36 16.54 20.06
CA PRO A 75 -20.26 15.70 19.61
C PRO A 75 -20.75 14.65 18.60
N LYS A 76 -20.34 14.81 17.33
CA LYS A 76 -20.46 13.75 16.33
C LYS A 76 -19.38 12.71 16.61
N ILE A 77 -19.80 11.54 17.06
CA ILE A 77 -18.94 10.35 17.09
C ILE A 77 -18.78 9.89 15.64
N ILE A 78 -17.68 10.28 15.01
CA ILE A 78 -17.25 9.74 13.71
C ILE A 78 -16.57 8.40 14.01
N LYS A 79 -17.00 7.31 13.38
CA LYS A 79 -16.26 6.03 13.45
C LYS A 79 -14.92 6.21 12.73
N VAL A 80 -13.83 6.35 13.51
CA VAL A 80 -12.44 6.55 13.03
C VAL A 80 -11.68 5.22 12.85
N GLU A 81 -12.31 4.07 13.09
CA GLU A 81 -11.60 2.77 13.15
C GLU A 81 -10.93 2.37 11.83
N ALA A 82 -11.59 2.56 10.67
CA ALA A 82 -11.00 2.19 9.37
C ALA A 82 -9.89 3.15 8.89
N CYS A 83 -9.92 4.40 9.34
CA CYS A 83 -8.90 5.40 8.98
C CYS A 83 -7.63 5.22 9.82
N LEU A 84 -7.79 4.85 11.10
CA LEU A 84 -6.66 4.59 12.01
C LEU A 84 -5.84 3.36 11.58
N GLU A 85 -6.47 2.26 11.14
CA GLU A 85 -5.74 1.08 10.68
C GLU A 85 -4.89 1.38 9.43
N THR A 86 -5.41 2.22 8.54
CA THR A 86 -4.72 2.60 7.29
C THR A 86 -3.57 3.57 7.56
N LEU A 87 -3.76 4.56 8.45
CA LEU A 87 -2.71 5.50 8.86
C LEU A 87 -1.60 4.79 9.65
N THR A 88 -1.95 3.91 10.58
CA THR A 88 -0.98 3.14 11.37
C THR A 88 -0.17 2.20 10.47
N ALA A 89 -0.79 1.57 9.47
CA ALA A 89 -0.07 0.73 8.51
C ALA A 89 0.87 1.57 7.60
N LEU A 90 0.48 2.79 7.25
CA LEU A 90 1.30 3.72 6.46
C LEU A 90 2.50 4.22 7.26
N GLU A 91 2.28 4.61 8.52
CA GLU A 91 3.31 5.11 9.44
C GLU A 91 4.29 4.01 9.86
N VAL A 92 3.80 2.79 10.10
CA VAL A 92 4.66 1.62 10.34
C VAL A 92 5.43 1.27 9.08
N ALA A 93 4.84 1.34 7.89
CA ALA A 93 5.57 1.10 6.64
C ALA A 93 6.64 2.19 6.38
N GLU A 94 6.35 3.46 6.64
CA GLU A 94 7.32 4.56 6.50
C GLU A 94 8.42 4.50 7.56
N SER A 95 8.11 4.10 8.80
CA SER A 95 9.10 3.84 9.87
C SER A 95 9.99 2.64 9.53
N VAL A 96 9.40 1.52 9.10
CA VAL A 96 10.11 0.29 8.76
C VAL A 96 10.91 0.44 7.46
N CYS A 97 10.46 1.25 6.50
CA CYS A 97 11.09 1.37 5.19
C CYS A 97 11.88 2.67 4.96
N GLY A 98 11.66 3.72 5.75
CA GLY A 98 12.35 5.00 5.61
C GLY A 98 13.82 4.96 6.03
N HIS A 99 14.24 3.90 6.74
CA HIS A 99 15.57 3.76 7.32
C HIS A 99 16.29 2.46 6.94
N LEU A 100 15.78 1.67 5.98
CA LEU A 100 16.47 0.44 5.60
C LEU A 100 17.79 0.81 4.89
N PRO A 101 18.96 0.53 5.48
CA PRO A 101 20.21 0.61 4.74
C PRO A 101 20.14 -0.39 3.56
N PRO A 102 20.93 -0.20 2.50
CA PRO A 102 20.94 -1.09 1.33
C PRO A 102 21.31 -2.55 1.66
N GLU A 103 21.71 -2.84 2.90
CA GLU A 103 21.95 -4.19 3.39
C GLU A 103 20.62 -4.93 3.67
N MET A 104 20.29 -5.85 2.76
CA MET A 104 19.07 -6.65 2.61
C MET A 104 18.66 -7.56 3.80
N ASN A 105 19.14 -7.34 5.03
CA ASN A 105 18.82 -8.23 6.15
C ASN A 105 17.40 -7.97 6.73
N GLY A 106 16.95 -6.71 6.78
CA GLY A 106 15.59 -6.37 7.23
C GLY A 106 14.49 -6.81 6.25
N THR A 107 14.79 -6.87 4.96
CA THR A 107 13.83 -7.26 3.91
C THR A 107 13.42 -8.73 4.00
N ARG A 108 14.21 -9.62 4.63
CA ARG A 108 13.85 -11.04 4.75
C ARG A 108 12.54 -11.27 5.51
N TYR A 109 12.25 -10.45 6.53
CA TYR A 109 10.99 -10.53 7.29
C TYR A 109 9.81 -10.05 6.46
N LEU A 110 10.00 -8.97 5.68
CA LEU A 110 8.98 -8.42 4.78
C LEU A 110 8.64 -9.37 3.62
N LEU A 111 9.49 -10.34 3.30
CA LEU A 111 9.25 -11.35 2.27
C LEU A 111 8.49 -12.60 2.77
N LYS A 112 8.34 -12.78 4.09
CA LYS A 112 7.63 -13.94 4.65
C LYS A 112 6.17 -14.04 4.17
N PRO A 113 5.40 -12.93 4.07
CA PRO A 113 4.04 -12.96 3.52
C PRO A 113 3.95 -13.51 2.10
N LEU A 114 5.04 -13.48 1.32
CA LEU A 114 5.02 -13.93 -0.08
C LEU A 114 5.12 -15.44 -0.28
N ARG A 115 5.19 -16.26 0.78
CA ARG A 115 5.30 -17.72 0.64
C ARG A 115 3.97 -18.33 0.20
N ASN A 116 4.05 -19.34 -0.68
CA ASN A 116 2.88 -20.05 -1.23
C ASN A 116 1.90 -19.09 -1.93
N LEU A 117 2.43 -18.04 -2.58
CA LEU A 117 1.64 -17.07 -3.32
C LEU A 117 1.91 -17.14 -4.83
N SER A 118 0.86 -16.90 -5.62
CA SER A 118 0.93 -16.52 -7.02
C SER A 118 0.41 -15.08 -7.16
N ILE A 119 1.22 -14.19 -7.71
CA ILE A 119 0.91 -12.76 -7.83
C ILE A 119 1.08 -12.33 -9.29
N ALA A 120 0.05 -11.72 -9.85
CA ALA A 120 0.08 -11.12 -11.18
C ALA A 120 0.12 -9.59 -11.08
N PHE A 121 1.03 -8.97 -11.82
CA PHE A 121 1.08 -7.53 -12.07
C PHE A 121 0.57 -7.27 -13.49
N ILE A 122 -0.44 -6.43 -13.65
CA ILE A 122 -1.08 -6.19 -14.95
C ILE A 122 -1.11 -4.70 -15.22
N GLY A 123 -0.63 -4.29 -16.39
CA GLY A 123 -0.67 -2.88 -16.77
C GLY A 123 0.42 -2.47 -17.73
N ASP A 124 0.97 -1.28 -17.51
CA ASP A 124 2.01 -0.67 -18.32
C ASP A 124 3.43 -0.80 -17.72
N SER A 125 4.37 -0.02 -18.26
CA SER A 125 5.76 -0.02 -17.84
C SER A 125 5.97 0.37 -16.37
N ARG A 126 5.06 1.14 -15.77
CA ARG A 126 5.21 1.63 -14.39
C ARG A 126 4.94 0.53 -13.37
N ILE A 127 3.90 -0.29 -13.56
CA ILE A 127 3.67 -1.47 -12.71
C ILE A 127 4.64 -2.61 -13.04
N ARG A 128 5.15 -2.67 -14.28
CA ARG A 128 6.26 -3.57 -14.64
C ARG A 128 7.53 -3.28 -13.83
N ASP A 129 7.85 -2.02 -13.58
CA ASP A 129 9.00 -1.65 -12.75
C ASP A 129 8.84 -2.14 -11.31
N VAL A 130 7.61 -2.10 -10.75
CA VAL A 130 7.30 -2.70 -9.45
C VAL A 130 7.53 -4.21 -9.48
N PHE A 131 7.01 -4.92 -10.49
CA PHE A 131 7.27 -6.35 -10.68
C PHE A 131 8.78 -6.68 -10.73
N HIS A 132 9.55 -5.94 -11.53
CA HIS A 132 11.00 -6.15 -11.64
C HIS A 132 11.73 -5.87 -10.33
N TYR A 133 11.28 -4.88 -9.55
CA TYR A 133 11.81 -4.65 -8.21
C TYR A 133 11.60 -5.84 -7.29
N PHE A 134 10.38 -6.41 -7.24
CA PHE A 134 10.11 -7.62 -6.47
C PHE A 134 11.00 -8.80 -6.92
N ARG A 135 11.15 -9.00 -8.23
CA ARG A 135 12.04 -10.04 -8.79
C ARG A 135 13.50 -9.85 -8.33
N CYS A 136 14.04 -8.63 -8.43
CA CYS A 136 15.41 -8.33 -8.01
C CYS A 136 15.60 -8.58 -6.51
N MET A 137 14.70 -8.05 -5.68
CA MET A 137 14.69 -8.24 -4.23
C MET A 137 14.65 -9.74 -3.85
N LEU A 138 13.80 -10.54 -4.51
CA LEU A 138 13.67 -11.97 -4.24
C LEU A 138 14.90 -12.80 -4.65
N ARG A 139 15.65 -12.33 -5.66
CA ARG A 139 16.93 -12.91 -6.08
C ARG A 139 18.13 -12.37 -5.29
N GLY A 140 17.93 -11.39 -4.40
CA GLY A 140 19.04 -10.72 -3.71
C GLY A 140 19.91 -9.88 -4.63
N HIS A 141 19.37 -9.37 -5.74
CA HIS A 141 20.07 -8.51 -6.69
C HIS A 141 19.65 -7.05 -6.50
N PRO A 142 20.55 -6.07 -6.74
CA PRO A 142 20.19 -4.67 -6.73
C PRO A 142 19.22 -4.38 -7.89
N PHE A 143 18.11 -3.72 -7.59
CA PHE A 143 17.21 -3.23 -8.63
C PHE A 143 17.81 -2.01 -9.33
N ARG A 144 17.89 -2.07 -10.67
CA ARG A 144 18.28 -0.94 -11.52
C ARG A 144 17.12 -0.63 -12.45
N ALA A 145 16.57 0.57 -12.29
CA ALA A 145 15.35 1.01 -12.97
C ALA A 145 15.49 1.07 -14.52
N THR A 146 16.71 1.04 -15.05
CA THR A 146 17.02 1.03 -16.48
C THR A 146 17.15 -0.37 -17.09
N GLN A 147 17.05 -1.42 -16.28
CA GLN A 147 17.24 -2.80 -16.76
C GLN A 147 15.96 -3.33 -17.40
N PHE A 148 16.00 -3.54 -18.71
CA PHE A 148 14.94 -4.25 -19.43
C PHE A 148 15.07 -5.75 -19.14
N PHE A 149 14.04 -6.35 -18.56
CA PHE A 149 13.93 -7.80 -18.52
C PHE A 149 12.89 -8.24 -19.55
N HIS A 150 13.25 -9.23 -20.35
CA HIS A 150 12.33 -9.84 -21.30
C HIS A 150 11.46 -10.94 -20.67
N ASP A 151 11.80 -11.41 -19.45
CA ASP A 151 10.98 -12.41 -18.77
C ASP A 151 9.89 -11.76 -17.93
N ASP A 152 8.67 -12.10 -18.29
CA ASP A 152 7.44 -11.69 -17.61
C ASP A 152 7.01 -12.67 -16.51
N ILE A 153 7.82 -13.71 -16.21
CA ILE A 153 7.53 -14.70 -15.18
C ILE A 153 8.76 -14.94 -14.31
N TYR A 154 8.56 -14.97 -12.99
CA TYR A 154 9.54 -15.36 -12.00
C TYR A 154 8.98 -16.45 -11.09
N LYS A 155 9.71 -17.55 -10.94
CA LYS A 155 9.36 -18.66 -10.03
C LYS A 155 10.45 -18.85 -8.98
N SER A 156 10.05 -19.02 -7.73
CA SER A 156 10.95 -19.28 -6.60
C SER A 156 10.52 -20.55 -5.88
N LEU A 157 11.16 -21.68 -6.20
CA LEU A 157 10.90 -22.99 -5.57
C LEU A 157 11.02 -22.93 -4.04
N ARG A 158 12.07 -22.28 -3.50
CA ARG A 158 12.30 -22.13 -2.05
C ARG A 158 11.14 -21.46 -1.30
N ARG A 159 10.35 -20.63 -1.98
CA ARG A 159 9.22 -19.90 -1.38
C ARG A 159 7.87 -20.40 -1.87
N ASN A 160 7.86 -21.35 -2.81
CA ASN A 160 6.69 -21.73 -3.59
C ASN A 160 5.92 -20.47 -4.07
N LEU A 161 6.67 -19.58 -4.73
CA LEU A 161 6.17 -18.26 -5.14
C LEU A 161 6.26 -18.13 -6.66
N THR A 162 5.19 -17.65 -7.28
CA THR A 162 5.17 -17.21 -8.68
C THR A 162 4.82 -15.75 -8.76
N LEU A 163 5.64 -14.97 -9.47
CA LEU A 163 5.30 -13.61 -9.89
C LEU A 163 5.16 -13.62 -11.40
N SER A 164 4.09 -13.01 -11.91
CA SER A 164 3.87 -12.85 -13.34
C SER A 164 3.58 -11.38 -13.67
N PHE A 165 4.00 -10.95 -14.84
CA PHE A 165 3.64 -9.67 -15.42
C PHE A 165 2.83 -9.90 -16.69
N TYR A 166 1.78 -9.10 -16.88
CA TYR A 166 0.97 -9.12 -18.09
C TYR A 166 0.91 -7.70 -18.67
N TRP A 167 1.50 -7.53 -19.85
CA TRP A 167 1.48 -6.26 -20.57
C TRP A 167 0.06 -5.96 -21.08
N SER A 168 -0.60 -5.00 -20.45
CA SER A 168 -1.91 -4.49 -20.85
C SER A 168 -1.98 -2.99 -20.54
N PRO A 169 -1.36 -2.12 -21.36
CA PRO A 169 -1.28 -0.69 -21.06
C PRO A 169 -2.65 0.01 -21.06
N PHE A 170 -3.68 -0.64 -21.60
CA PHE A 170 -5.07 -0.20 -21.59
C PHE A 170 -5.94 -1.26 -20.91
N PRO A 171 -7.00 -0.84 -20.19
CA PRO A 171 -8.06 -1.75 -19.80
C PRO A 171 -8.93 -1.98 -21.05
N ASN A 172 -8.73 -3.09 -21.73
CA ASN A 172 -9.43 -3.41 -22.98
C ASN A 172 -9.76 -4.91 -23.04
N ALA A 173 -10.18 -5.41 -24.20
CA ALA A 173 -10.53 -6.82 -24.41
C ALA A 173 -9.41 -7.81 -24.03
N VAL A 174 -8.14 -7.41 -24.05
CA VAL A 174 -7.02 -8.26 -23.60
C VAL A 174 -7.12 -8.51 -22.09
N LEU A 175 -7.35 -7.46 -21.30
CA LEU A 175 -7.55 -7.55 -19.85
C LEU A 175 -8.78 -8.39 -19.51
N THR A 176 -9.90 -8.13 -20.18
CA THR A 176 -11.15 -8.88 -20.02
C THR A 176 -10.94 -10.37 -20.30
N ARG A 177 -10.26 -10.72 -21.39
CA ARG A 177 -9.93 -12.10 -21.75
C ARG A 177 -8.99 -12.77 -20.75
N LEU A 178 -8.04 -12.02 -20.18
CA LEU A 178 -7.17 -12.53 -19.11
C LEU A 178 -8.00 -12.88 -17.86
N ALA A 179 -8.87 -11.95 -17.43
CA ALA A 179 -9.77 -12.17 -16.30
C ALA A 179 -10.70 -13.37 -16.52
N SER A 180 -11.27 -13.52 -17.74
CA SER A 180 -12.10 -14.68 -18.09
C SER A 180 -11.34 -16.00 -18.03
N LYS A 181 -10.07 -16.05 -18.48
CA LYS A 181 -9.25 -17.26 -18.39
C LYS A 181 -9.06 -17.71 -16.93
N TRP A 182 -8.90 -16.76 -16.02
CA TRP A 182 -8.83 -17.06 -14.58
C TRP A 182 -10.19 -17.50 -14.05
N LYS A 183 -11.28 -16.78 -14.36
CA LYS A 183 -12.65 -17.14 -13.95
C LYS A 183 -13.00 -18.59 -14.28
N PHE A 184 -12.71 -19.02 -15.50
CA PHE A 184 -13.05 -20.37 -15.98
C PHE A 184 -11.94 -21.41 -15.72
N ALA A 185 -10.94 -21.08 -14.90
CA ALA A 185 -9.81 -21.97 -14.58
C ALA A 185 -9.10 -22.57 -15.81
N VAL A 186 -9.13 -21.86 -16.94
CA VAL A 186 -8.38 -22.23 -18.17
C VAL A 186 -6.88 -22.05 -17.96
N MET A 187 -6.51 -21.23 -16.99
CA MET A 187 -5.15 -20.99 -16.53
C MET A 187 -5.17 -20.89 -15.00
N ASP A 188 -4.09 -21.30 -14.35
CA ASP A 188 -3.93 -21.16 -12.90
C ASP A 188 -4.15 -19.69 -12.48
N PRO A 189 -5.22 -19.39 -11.71
CA PRO A 189 -5.49 -18.03 -11.27
C PRO A 189 -4.45 -17.61 -10.22
N PRO A 190 -3.92 -16.38 -10.28
CA PRO A 190 -3.08 -15.85 -9.22
C PRO A 190 -3.93 -15.58 -7.97
N GLN A 191 -3.35 -15.69 -6.78
CA GLN A 191 -4.03 -15.29 -5.54
C GLN A 191 -4.22 -13.78 -5.45
N TYR A 192 -3.32 -13.00 -6.06
CA TYR A 192 -3.43 -11.54 -6.11
C TYR A 192 -3.23 -11.04 -7.55
N ALA A 193 -4.11 -10.17 -8.01
CA ALA A 193 -3.99 -9.48 -9.29
C ALA A 193 -3.87 -7.96 -9.05
N ILE A 194 -2.66 -7.44 -9.16
CA ILE A 194 -2.34 -6.02 -8.93
C ILE A 194 -2.37 -5.32 -10.28
N MET A 195 -3.28 -4.37 -10.43
CA MET A 195 -3.64 -3.78 -11.71
C MET A 195 -3.43 -2.28 -11.69
N GLN A 196 -2.81 -1.75 -12.73
CA GLN A 196 -2.61 -0.31 -12.88
C GLN A 196 -2.75 0.09 -14.35
N PHE A 197 -3.55 1.12 -14.60
CA PHE A 197 -3.83 1.65 -15.93
C PHE A 197 -3.82 3.18 -15.90
N GLY A 198 -4.03 3.84 -17.03
CA GLY A 198 -4.36 5.27 -17.07
C GLY A 198 -3.33 6.16 -17.77
N ALA A 199 -2.01 6.02 -17.53
CA ALA A 199 -1.04 6.92 -18.18
C ALA A 199 -1.05 6.79 -19.69
N TRP A 200 -1.15 5.58 -20.22
CA TRP A 200 -1.25 5.38 -21.66
C TRP A 200 -2.53 5.97 -22.25
N SER A 201 -3.63 5.95 -21.50
CA SER A 201 -4.87 6.59 -21.93
C SER A 201 -4.73 8.11 -21.94
N VAL A 202 -4.20 8.71 -20.87
CA VAL A 202 -3.93 10.16 -20.78
C VAL A 202 -2.92 10.61 -21.86
N MET A 203 -1.86 9.83 -22.09
CA MET A 203 -0.91 10.07 -23.17
C MET A 203 -1.59 10.06 -24.55
N LYS A 204 -2.51 9.11 -24.80
CA LYS A 204 -3.27 9.11 -26.06
C LYS A 204 -4.25 10.27 -26.15
N LEU A 205 -4.83 10.73 -25.05
CA LEU A 205 -5.65 11.94 -25.03
C LEU A 205 -4.83 13.18 -25.44
N SER A 206 -3.58 13.30 -24.98
CA SER A 206 -2.69 14.37 -25.46
C SER A 206 -2.37 14.30 -26.95
N LEU A 207 -2.65 13.17 -27.60
CA LEU A 207 -2.57 12.99 -29.05
C LEU A 207 -3.92 13.20 -29.77
N GLY A 208 -4.94 13.75 -29.08
CA GLY A 208 -6.26 14.05 -29.65
C GLY A 208 -7.21 12.85 -29.77
N LEU A 209 -6.90 11.72 -29.11
CA LEU A 209 -7.76 10.53 -29.15
C LEU A 209 -8.67 10.48 -27.92
N ASP A 210 -9.99 10.62 -28.11
CA ASP A 210 -10.96 10.39 -27.03
C ASP A 210 -10.83 8.95 -26.51
N SER A 211 -10.26 8.85 -25.31
CA SER A 211 -9.83 7.62 -24.67
C SER A 211 -10.54 7.39 -23.35
N PHE A 212 -11.29 8.37 -22.83
CA PHE A 212 -11.89 8.26 -21.50
C PHE A 212 -13.08 7.30 -21.49
N SER A 213 -13.96 7.40 -22.50
CA SER A 213 -15.11 6.50 -22.64
C SER A 213 -14.66 5.03 -22.76
N LYS A 214 -13.71 4.76 -23.67
CA LYS A 214 -13.12 3.42 -23.86
C LYS A 214 -12.40 2.91 -22.62
N TYR A 215 -11.72 3.79 -21.89
CA TYR A 215 -11.11 3.45 -20.61
C TYR A 215 -12.15 3.07 -19.57
N SER A 216 -13.20 3.89 -19.37
CA SER A 216 -14.28 3.61 -18.41
C SER A 216 -14.99 2.28 -18.73
N GLU A 217 -15.31 2.05 -20.01
CA GLU A 217 -15.92 0.80 -20.46
C GLU A 217 -15.01 -0.40 -20.17
N GLY A 218 -13.73 -0.31 -20.55
CA GLY A 218 -12.78 -1.39 -20.33
C GLY A 218 -12.51 -1.70 -18.85
N VAL A 219 -12.43 -0.67 -17.99
CA VAL A 219 -12.32 -0.87 -16.54
C VAL A 219 -13.59 -1.53 -16.01
N ARG A 220 -14.77 -1.09 -16.43
CA ARG A 220 -16.05 -1.68 -16.03
C ARG A 220 -16.15 -3.15 -16.42
N SER A 221 -15.88 -3.48 -17.67
CA SER A 221 -15.94 -4.88 -18.15
C SER A 221 -14.94 -5.77 -17.41
N ALA A 222 -13.72 -5.28 -17.16
CA ALA A 222 -12.74 -6.04 -16.40
C ALA A 222 -13.15 -6.20 -14.92
N ALA A 223 -13.60 -5.13 -14.27
CA ALA A 223 -14.02 -5.14 -12.87
C ALA A 223 -15.16 -6.14 -12.63
N ILE A 224 -16.20 -6.15 -13.47
CA ILE A 224 -17.30 -7.13 -13.35
C ILE A 224 -16.76 -8.56 -13.32
N ILE A 225 -15.87 -8.92 -14.27
CA ILE A 225 -15.31 -10.28 -14.35
C ILE A 225 -14.40 -10.58 -13.16
N PHE A 226 -13.57 -9.62 -12.74
CA PHE A 226 -12.73 -9.78 -11.56
C PHE A 226 -13.53 -9.96 -10.27
N GLY A 227 -14.69 -9.31 -10.16
CA GLY A 227 -15.64 -9.49 -9.05
C GLY A 227 -16.08 -10.94 -8.92
N GLU A 228 -16.32 -11.60 -10.06
CA GLU A 228 -16.68 -13.02 -10.11
C GLU A 228 -15.50 -13.97 -9.81
N THR A 229 -14.25 -13.46 -9.74
CA THR A 229 -13.05 -14.24 -9.40
C THR A 229 -12.56 -14.05 -7.97
N GLN A 230 -13.23 -13.25 -7.15
CA GLN A 230 -12.75 -12.88 -5.81
C GLN A 230 -12.55 -14.07 -4.85
N ASN A 231 -13.22 -15.20 -5.11
CA ASN A 231 -13.03 -16.44 -4.36
C ASN A 231 -11.67 -17.12 -4.59
N GLN A 232 -10.95 -16.78 -5.67
CA GLN A 232 -9.68 -17.39 -6.05
C GLN A 232 -8.56 -16.37 -6.29
N THR A 233 -8.92 -15.18 -6.79
CA THR A 233 -8.03 -14.09 -7.14
C THR A 233 -8.53 -12.83 -6.44
N LEU A 234 -7.71 -12.22 -5.60
CA LEU A 234 -8.02 -10.92 -5.02
C LEU A 234 -7.56 -9.79 -5.98
N PRO A 235 -8.48 -9.10 -6.69
CA PRO A 235 -8.13 -7.95 -7.51
C PRO A 235 -7.77 -6.74 -6.63
N ILE A 236 -6.65 -6.10 -6.95
CA ILE A 236 -6.18 -4.86 -6.31
C ILE A 236 -5.94 -3.83 -7.41
N TRP A 237 -6.78 -2.80 -7.43
CA TRP A 237 -6.66 -1.69 -8.36
C TRP A 237 -5.75 -0.62 -7.80
N MET A 238 -4.54 -0.53 -8.31
CA MET A 238 -3.61 0.55 -8.02
C MET A 238 -4.03 1.79 -8.80
N GLN A 239 -4.26 2.89 -8.09
CA GLN A 239 -4.54 4.16 -8.74
C GLN A 239 -3.36 4.57 -9.63
N THR A 240 -3.69 5.11 -10.81
CA THR A 240 -2.72 5.59 -11.80
C THR A 240 -1.67 6.46 -11.14
N LEU A 241 -0.39 6.12 -11.28
CA LEU A 241 0.66 6.97 -10.73
C LEU A 241 0.70 8.32 -11.45
N PRO A 242 0.92 9.44 -10.74
CA PRO A 242 1.12 10.73 -11.38
C PRO A 242 2.42 10.75 -12.20
N GLY A 243 2.54 11.73 -13.09
CA GLY A 243 3.82 12.10 -13.68
C GLY A 243 4.47 13.25 -12.91
N ASN A 244 5.76 13.48 -13.14
CA ASN A 244 6.42 14.69 -12.67
C ASN A 244 6.27 15.80 -13.74
N PRO A 245 5.51 16.87 -13.48
CA PRO A 245 5.32 17.93 -14.47
C PRO A 245 6.59 18.78 -14.69
N PHE A 246 7.56 18.72 -13.77
CA PHE A 246 8.80 19.51 -13.80
C PHE A 246 9.89 18.88 -14.69
N THR A 247 9.53 18.52 -15.93
CA THR A 247 10.49 18.03 -16.93
C THR A 247 10.98 19.16 -17.84
N ASN A 248 12.21 19.07 -18.34
CA ASN A 248 12.70 19.98 -19.37
C ASN A 248 12.38 19.48 -20.79
N ARG A 249 11.92 18.24 -20.95
CA ARG A 249 11.59 17.63 -22.25
C ARG A 249 10.30 18.22 -22.83
N ALA A 250 10.39 18.95 -23.93
CA ALA A 250 9.26 19.66 -24.54
C ALA A 250 8.16 18.71 -25.08
N ASP A 251 8.54 17.50 -25.48
CA ASP A 251 7.71 16.44 -26.03
C ASP A 251 7.06 15.52 -24.98
N SER A 252 7.34 15.77 -23.70
CA SER A 252 6.85 14.91 -22.64
C SER A 252 5.38 15.16 -22.38
N TRP A 253 4.52 14.15 -22.64
CA TRP A 253 3.08 14.28 -22.45
C TRP A 253 2.74 14.82 -21.05
N VAL A 254 3.45 14.42 -20.00
CA VAL A 254 3.23 14.91 -18.62
C VAL A 254 3.29 16.45 -18.45
N LYS A 255 3.79 17.22 -19.43
CA LYS A 255 3.79 18.70 -19.43
C LYS A 255 2.46 19.33 -19.83
N HIS A 256 1.60 18.62 -20.56
CA HIS A 256 0.34 19.22 -20.98
C HIS A 256 -0.44 19.62 -19.73
N ALA A 257 -0.89 20.89 -19.68
CA ALA A 257 -1.40 21.52 -18.46
C ALA A 257 -2.51 20.71 -17.77
N ASN A 258 -3.24 19.89 -18.53
CA ASN A 258 -4.36 19.11 -18.04
C ASN A 258 -4.00 17.67 -17.67
N ASN A 259 -2.76 17.21 -17.88
CA ASN A 259 -2.46 15.78 -17.72
C ASN A 259 -2.47 15.30 -16.27
N SER A 260 -2.09 16.13 -15.30
CA SER A 260 -2.29 15.80 -13.88
C SER A 260 -3.79 15.68 -13.56
N GLU A 261 -4.61 16.62 -14.04
CA GLU A 261 -6.06 16.58 -13.85
C GLU A 261 -6.69 15.36 -14.53
N GLU A 262 -6.22 14.98 -15.71
CA GLU A 262 -6.68 13.81 -16.44
C GLU A 262 -6.25 12.52 -15.74
N ILE A 263 -5.03 12.42 -15.20
CA ILE A 263 -4.62 11.29 -14.36
C ILE A 263 -5.59 11.14 -13.16
N GLU A 264 -5.94 12.24 -12.51
CA GLU A 264 -6.94 12.22 -11.42
C GLU A 264 -8.32 11.81 -11.91
N ARG A 265 -8.77 12.33 -13.06
CA ARG A 265 -10.06 11.99 -13.66
C ARG A 265 -10.18 10.49 -13.96
N TYR A 266 -9.17 9.91 -14.57
CA TYR A 266 -9.08 8.47 -14.86
C TYR A 266 -8.96 7.64 -13.58
N GLY A 267 -8.22 8.13 -12.59
CA GLY A 267 -8.08 7.51 -11.28
C GLY A 267 -9.41 7.44 -10.51
N ARG A 268 -10.14 8.56 -10.45
CA ARG A 268 -11.47 8.64 -9.81
C ARG A 268 -12.48 7.70 -10.47
N GLU A 269 -12.50 7.65 -11.80
CA GLU A 269 -13.44 6.77 -12.51
C GLU A 269 -13.13 5.29 -12.27
N MET A 270 -11.84 4.91 -12.29
CA MET A 270 -11.45 3.55 -11.93
C MET A 270 -11.87 3.21 -10.50
N ARG A 271 -11.58 4.10 -9.55
CA ARG A 271 -11.93 3.90 -8.13
C ARG A 271 -13.43 3.68 -7.97
N ARG A 272 -14.24 4.57 -8.56
CA ARG A 272 -15.71 4.48 -8.54
C ARG A 272 -16.21 3.14 -9.05
N ILE A 273 -15.63 2.63 -10.14
CA ILE A 273 -16.00 1.33 -10.71
C ILE A 273 -15.55 0.17 -9.80
N ALA A 274 -14.30 0.17 -9.34
CA ALA A 274 -13.77 -0.88 -8.47
C ALA A 274 -14.53 -0.96 -7.15
N GLU A 275 -14.83 0.18 -6.51
CA GLU A 275 -15.63 0.26 -5.28
C GLU A 275 -17.06 -0.26 -5.49
N LYS A 276 -17.68 0.04 -6.64
CA LYS A 276 -19.00 -0.49 -6.99
C LYS A 276 -19.02 -2.02 -7.07
N GLU A 277 -17.93 -2.62 -7.54
CA GLU A 277 -17.77 -4.08 -7.64
C GLU A 277 -17.11 -4.68 -6.38
N GLU A 278 -17.05 -3.92 -5.27
CA GLU A 278 -16.50 -4.32 -3.97
C GLU A 278 -15.02 -4.76 -4.03
N GLN A 279 -14.23 -4.14 -4.90
CA GLN A 279 -12.82 -4.47 -5.12
C GLN A 279 -11.90 -3.51 -4.37
N ILE A 280 -10.70 -4.01 -4.07
CA ILE A 280 -9.72 -3.25 -3.31
C ILE A 280 -9.08 -2.20 -4.21
N VAL A 281 -9.06 -0.95 -3.74
CA VAL A 281 -8.33 0.14 -4.37
C VAL A 281 -7.12 0.48 -3.52
N TRP A 282 -5.94 0.48 -4.15
CA TRP A 282 -4.68 0.88 -3.53
C TRP A 282 -4.29 2.29 -4.01
N THR A 283 -4.56 3.29 -3.16
CA THR A 283 -4.27 4.71 -3.45
C THR A 283 -2.92 5.17 -2.92
N THR A 284 -2.37 4.50 -1.91
CA THR A 284 -1.24 5.05 -1.15
C THR A 284 0.06 5.19 -1.97
N ALA A 285 0.25 4.37 -3.00
CA ALA A 285 1.34 4.57 -3.95
C ALA A 285 1.15 5.82 -4.82
N HIS A 286 -0.08 6.12 -5.20
CA HIS A 286 -0.41 7.35 -5.91
C HIS A 286 -0.17 8.58 -5.02
N ASP A 287 -0.62 8.54 -3.76
CA ASP A 287 -0.46 9.64 -2.81
C ASP A 287 1.02 9.97 -2.55
N ILE A 288 1.86 8.93 -2.36
CA ILE A 288 3.32 9.12 -2.25
C ILE A 288 3.89 9.67 -3.56
N GLY A 289 3.43 9.16 -4.72
CA GLY A 289 3.87 9.66 -6.02
C GLY A 289 3.56 11.15 -6.23
N LEU A 290 2.44 11.65 -5.72
CA LEU A 290 2.08 13.06 -5.77
C LEU A 290 2.94 13.91 -4.84
N ARG A 291 3.27 13.40 -3.66
CA ARG A 291 4.09 14.10 -2.66
C ARG A 291 5.57 14.16 -3.08
N ASP A 292 6.07 13.10 -3.69
CA ASP A 292 7.50 12.89 -3.99
C ASP A 292 7.80 12.95 -5.50
N VAL A 293 7.21 13.90 -6.24
CA VAL A 293 7.33 13.99 -7.72
C VAL A 293 8.77 14.07 -8.24
N LEU A 294 9.71 14.57 -7.44
CA LEU A 294 11.13 14.61 -7.81
C LEU A 294 11.80 13.23 -7.81
N MET A 295 11.16 12.20 -7.26
CA MET A 295 11.67 10.82 -7.24
C MET A 295 11.35 10.03 -8.51
N TYR A 296 10.75 10.65 -9.53
CA TYR A 296 10.57 10.04 -10.86
C TYR A 296 11.85 10.12 -11.67
N ARG A 297 12.29 9.00 -12.28
CA ARG A 297 13.60 8.93 -12.97
C ARG A 297 13.63 9.66 -14.31
N ASP A 298 12.51 9.66 -15.02
CA ASP A 298 12.34 10.23 -16.36
C ASP A 298 11.03 11.02 -16.45
N HIS A 299 10.55 11.46 -15.29
CA HIS A 299 9.31 12.18 -15.10
C HIS A 299 8.01 11.38 -15.36
N ILE A 300 8.11 10.11 -15.74
CA ILE A 300 6.96 9.22 -16.00
C ILE A 300 7.05 7.97 -15.13
N HIS A 301 8.23 7.38 -15.05
CA HIS A 301 8.51 6.16 -14.31
C HIS A 301 9.06 6.49 -12.92
N PRO A 302 8.57 5.79 -11.89
CA PRO A 302 9.09 5.97 -10.54
C PRO A 302 10.57 5.55 -10.50
N GLY A 303 11.39 6.32 -9.78
CA GLY A 303 12.77 5.96 -9.48
C GLY A 303 12.85 4.86 -8.42
N THR A 304 14.07 4.35 -8.17
CA THR A 304 14.30 3.24 -7.23
C THR A 304 13.72 3.49 -5.85
N THR A 305 13.94 4.67 -5.26
CA THR A 305 13.44 5.03 -3.93
C THR A 305 11.91 5.02 -3.87
N LEU A 306 11.26 5.52 -4.92
CA LEU A 306 9.81 5.57 -4.98
C LEU A 306 9.20 4.15 -5.14
N ILE A 307 9.82 3.30 -5.97
CA ILE A 307 9.43 1.90 -6.12
C ILE A 307 9.62 1.12 -4.80
N GLN A 308 10.69 1.39 -4.05
CA GLN A 308 10.91 0.80 -2.73
C GLN A 308 9.75 1.11 -1.78
N LYS A 309 9.30 2.37 -1.73
CA LYS A 309 8.13 2.78 -0.93
C LYS A 309 6.87 2.02 -1.36
N PHE A 310 6.61 1.92 -2.67
CA PHE A 310 5.46 1.19 -3.20
C PHE A 310 5.51 -0.30 -2.83
N ALA A 311 6.65 -0.94 -3.00
CA ALA A 311 6.83 -2.35 -2.67
C ALA A 311 6.63 -2.61 -1.17
N CYS A 312 7.13 -1.71 -0.31
CA CYS A 312 6.90 -1.79 1.12
C CYS A 312 5.41 -1.72 1.49
N GLN A 313 4.69 -0.73 0.97
CA GLN A 313 3.25 -0.59 1.22
C GLN A 313 2.47 -1.83 0.76
N LEU A 314 2.80 -2.34 -0.42
CA LEU A 314 2.17 -3.54 -0.96
C LEU A 314 2.48 -4.79 -0.11
N LEU A 315 3.72 -4.95 0.35
CA LEU A 315 4.10 -6.06 1.23
C LEU A 315 3.38 -5.99 2.58
N SER A 316 3.28 -4.80 3.17
CA SER A 316 2.52 -4.58 4.40
C SER A 316 1.05 -4.92 4.21
N PHE A 317 0.46 -4.51 3.08
CA PHE A 317 -0.92 -4.87 2.72
C PHE A 317 -1.10 -6.38 2.56
N ILE A 318 -0.23 -7.05 1.80
CA ILE A 318 -0.31 -8.51 1.62
C ILE A 318 -0.12 -9.23 2.96
N GLY A 319 0.79 -8.75 3.81
CA GLY A 319 1.03 -9.30 5.14
C GLY A 319 -0.13 -9.11 6.13
N SER A 320 -0.92 -8.05 6.00
CA SER A 320 -2.07 -7.79 6.88
C SER A 320 -3.32 -8.58 6.48
N LYS A 321 -3.45 -8.94 5.20
CA LYS A 321 -4.51 -9.84 4.75
C LYS A 321 -4.21 -11.26 5.24
N LYS A 322 -5.01 -11.75 6.19
CA LYS A 322 -5.08 -13.19 6.52
C LYS A 322 -5.21 -13.95 5.19
N GLN A 323 -4.37 -14.97 4.98
CA GLN A 323 -4.32 -15.69 3.70
C GLN A 323 -5.74 -15.97 3.20
N PRO A 324 -6.06 -15.65 1.92
CA PRO A 324 -7.36 -16.00 1.36
C PRO A 324 -7.59 -17.49 1.61
N ILE A 325 -8.75 -17.76 2.21
CA ILE A 325 -9.21 -19.03 2.79
C ILE A 325 -8.50 -20.19 2.13
N SER A 326 -7.74 -20.95 2.93
CA SER A 326 -7.06 -22.15 2.48
C SER A 326 -8.00 -22.96 1.61
N ARG A 327 -7.61 -23.22 0.36
CA ARG A 327 -8.20 -24.30 -0.42
C ARG A 327 -8.17 -25.51 0.49
N ASN A 328 -9.31 -25.89 1.06
CA ASN A 328 -9.48 -27.25 1.54
C ASN A 328 -9.26 -28.09 0.30
N LEU A 329 -8.06 -28.65 0.19
CA LEU A 329 -7.73 -29.71 -0.74
C LEU A 329 -8.64 -30.87 -0.35
N LEU A 330 -9.81 -30.92 -0.98
CA LEU A 330 -10.66 -32.11 -1.04
C LEU A 330 -10.12 -33.03 -2.12
#